data_AF-A0A183CNZ4-F1
#
_entry.id   AF-A0A183CNZ4-F1
#
_cell.length_a   1.000
_cell.length_b   1.000
_cell.length_c   1.000
_cell.angle_alpha   90.00
_cell.angle_beta   90.00
_cell.angle_gamma   90.00
#
_symmetry.space_group_name_H-M   'P 1'
#
loop_
_entity.id
_entity.type
_entity.pdbx_description
1 polymer ?
#
loop_
_entity_poly.entity_id
_entity_poly.type
_entity_poly.pdbx_seq_one_letter_code
_entity_poly.pdbx_strand_id
1 'polypeptide(L)'
;YVDQSVIEFLQRIRPLFNSAETNVRIATSGDQSRSWEIIRQEIWPLFNDNICGFLLLDSSVLDNLRQIAPAILRSCTKLLLIHCWDLFPAFPADDDAGTSSGQALAKWLLTARGDGLPKVLNCAPYAANLTELIWSFVNASKSANFIIRLMRPPGPGSMPFTMNNNLSEQLTLRRVNNRWLLVRCPIGRDEDKWAKWETEAIQWKWDSQWNRIIINFNI
;
A
#
# COMPACT_ATOMS: atom_id res chain seq x y z
N TYR A 1 26.09 12.00 -3.09
CA TYR A 1 26.96 11.86 -1.93
C TYR A 1 26.21 12.43 -0.74
N VAL A 2 26.09 11.67 0.34
CA VAL A 2 25.43 12.10 1.59
C VAL A 2 26.49 12.09 2.67
N ASP A 3 26.75 13.26 3.25
CA ASP A 3 27.68 13.44 4.36
C ASP A 3 26.94 13.94 5.61
N GLN A 4 27.69 14.14 6.69
CA GLN A 4 27.15 14.61 7.97
C GLN A 4 26.39 15.93 7.85
N SER A 5 26.83 16.86 6.99
CA SER A 5 26.17 18.15 6.80
C SER A 5 24.78 17.98 6.20
N VAL A 6 24.62 17.02 5.26
CA VAL A 6 23.32 16.65 4.70
C VAL A 6 22.41 16.05 5.77
N ILE A 7 22.93 15.15 6.62
CA ILE A 7 22.13 14.55 7.70
C ILE A 7 21.66 15.60 8.71
N GLU A 8 22.54 16.52 9.13
CA GLU A 8 22.18 17.62 10.02
C GLU A 8 21.13 18.54 9.41
N PHE A 9 21.25 18.83 8.11
CA PHE A 9 20.24 19.59 7.39
C PHE A 9 18.87 18.88 7.41
N LEU A 10 18.83 17.58 7.10
CA LEU A 10 17.61 16.78 7.12
C LEU A 10 16.96 16.74 8.51
N GLN A 11 17.77 16.64 9.57
CA GLN A 11 17.30 16.71 10.95
C GLN A 11 16.68 18.08 11.29
N ARG A 12 17.28 19.18 10.83
CA ARG A 12 16.74 20.54 11.04
C ARG A 12 15.41 20.76 10.34
N ILE A 13 15.20 20.14 9.18
CA ILE A 13 13.92 20.22 8.44
C ILE A 13 12.94 19.10 8.80
N ARG A 14 13.25 18.26 9.81
CA ARG A 14 12.35 17.20 10.28
C ARG A 14 10.91 17.66 10.57
N PRO A 15 10.66 18.87 11.13
CA PRO A 15 9.29 19.34 11.30
C PRO A 15 8.48 19.40 10.00
N LEU A 16 9.13 19.61 8.85
CA LEU A 16 8.46 19.61 7.55
C LEU A 16 7.93 18.21 7.21
N PHE A 17 8.68 17.15 7.53
CA PHE A 17 8.22 15.77 7.29
C PHE A 17 7.04 15.35 8.20
N ASN A 18 6.78 16.12 9.26
CA ASN A 18 5.64 15.90 10.15
C ASN A 18 4.38 16.65 9.71
N SER A 19 4.49 17.67 8.84
CA SER A 19 3.34 18.34 8.22
C SER A 19 2.67 17.39 7.23
N ALA A 20 1.34 17.41 7.09
CA ALA A 20 0.58 16.55 6.15
C ALA A 20 0.84 16.84 4.65
N GLU A 21 1.55 17.92 4.33
CA GLU A 21 1.69 18.46 2.97
C GLU A 21 3.03 18.11 2.30
N THR A 22 3.94 17.41 2.99
CA THR A 22 5.31 17.20 2.52
C THR A 22 5.46 15.87 1.80
N ASN A 23 5.50 15.88 0.47
CA ASN A 23 5.87 14.71 -0.31
C ASN A 23 7.41 14.55 -0.37
N VAL A 24 7.89 13.35 -0.08
CA VAL A 24 9.32 12.98 -0.16
C VAL A 24 9.54 12.14 -1.42
N ARG A 25 10.50 12.53 -2.25
CA ARG A 25 10.95 11.72 -3.39
C ARG A 25 12.39 11.27 -3.14
N ILE A 26 12.60 9.96 -3.12
CA ILE A 26 13.93 9.35 -3.02
C ILE A 26 14.23 8.69 -4.36
N ALA A 27 15.33 9.10 -4.99
CA ALA A 27 15.80 8.47 -6.21
C ALA A 27 17.17 7.83 -5.93
N THR A 28 17.27 6.52 -6.13
CA THR A 28 18.50 5.74 -5.96
C THR A 28 18.47 4.58 -6.94
N SER A 29 19.61 4.02 -7.34
CA SER A 29 19.63 2.77 -8.12
C SER A 29 19.66 1.55 -7.19
N GLY A 30 19.22 0.39 -7.68
CA GLY A 30 19.10 -0.83 -6.88
C GLY A 30 20.45 -1.42 -6.45
N ASP A 31 21.49 -1.16 -7.22
CA ASP A 31 22.87 -1.62 -7.00
C ASP A 31 23.67 -0.74 -6.01
N GLN A 32 23.13 0.42 -5.60
CA GLN A 32 23.79 1.32 -4.67
C GLN A 32 23.57 0.92 -3.21
N SER A 33 24.15 -0.21 -2.80
CA SER A 33 24.06 -0.75 -1.42
C SER A 33 24.40 0.28 -0.34
N ARG A 34 25.46 1.07 -0.54
CA ARG A 34 25.86 2.14 0.39
C ARG A 34 24.82 3.25 0.51
N SER A 35 24.17 3.63 -0.60
CA SER A 35 23.08 4.63 -0.57
C SER A 35 21.90 4.07 0.22
N TRP A 36 21.59 2.79 0.06
CA TRP A 36 20.52 2.12 0.80
C TRP A 36 20.78 2.01 2.29
N GLU A 37 22.02 1.76 2.71
CA GLU A 37 22.40 1.77 4.12
C GLU A 37 22.18 3.15 4.74
N ILE A 38 22.60 4.22 4.06
CA ILE A 38 22.39 5.60 4.53
C ILE A 38 20.89 5.92 4.58
N ILE A 39 20.13 5.56 3.54
CA ILE A 39 18.68 5.78 3.50
C ILE A 39 18.03 5.06 4.69
N ARG A 40 18.40 3.80 4.95
CA ARG A 40 17.88 2.98 6.03
C ARG A 40 18.17 3.56 7.41
N GLN A 41 19.42 3.92 7.68
CA GLN A 41 19.88 4.26 9.03
C GLN A 41 19.63 5.72 9.38
N GLU A 42 19.87 6.63 8.43
CA GLU A 42 19.90 8.06 8.74
C GLU A 42 18.65 8.80 8.27
N ILE A 43 18.09 8.40 7.12
CA ILE A 43 17.01 9.15 6.46
C ILE A 43 15.63 8.60 6.85
N TRP A 44 15.46 7.27 6.82
CA TRP A 44 14.18 6.61 7.08
C TRP A 44 13.56 6.95 8.44
N PRO A 45 14.31 6.97 9.56
CA PRO A 45 13.75 7.31 10.87
C PRO A 45 13.23 8.75 10.99
N LEU A 46 13.57 9.63 10.05
CA LEU A 46 13.16 11.03 10.10
C LEU A 46 11.67 11.23 9.76
N PHE A 47 11.07 10.32 8.98
CA PHE A 47 9.72 10.49 8.45
C PHE A 47 8.85 9.23 8.43
N ASN A 48 9.37 8.05 8.81
CA ASN A 48 8.64 6.77 8.70
C ASN A 48 7.27 6.74 9.39
N ASP A 49 7.13 7.45 10.51
CA ASP A 49 5.90 7.55 11.31
C ASP A 49 4.78 8.34 10.62
N ASN A 50 5.12 9.10 9.58
CA ASN A 50 4.20 10.01 8.90
C ASN A 50 3.91 9.62 7.45
N ILE A 51 4.41 8.47 7.00
CA ILE A 51 4.15 7.98 5.64
C ILE A 51 2.69 7.55 5.52
N CYS A 52 1.95 8.24 4.66
CA CYS A 52 0.56 7.92 4.37
C CYS A 52 0.41 7.14 3.05
N GLY A 53 1.42 7.17 2.16
CA GLY A 53 1.38 6.39 0.92
C GLY A 53 2.69 6.15 0.21
N PHE A 54 2.75 5.05 -0.55
CA PHE A 54 3.87 4.68 -1.43
C PHE A 54 3.49 4.69 -2.91
N LEU A 55 4.37 5.26 -3.74
CA LEU A 55 4.42 4.97 -5.17
C LEU A 55 5.46 3.89 -5.43
N LEU A 56 5.02 2.71 -5.88
CA LEU A 56 5.87 1.62 -6.33
C LEU A 56 5.76 1.57 -7.86
N LEU A 57 6.78 2.07 -8.55
CA LEU A 57 6.81 2.09 -10.02
C LEU A 57 6.97 0.69 -10.62
N ASP A 58 7.64 -0.20 -9.89
CA ASP A 58 7.87 -1.60 -10.23
C ASP A 58 7.99 -2.43 -8.93
N SER A 59 7.93 -3.76 -9.04
CA SER A 59 7.98 -4.67 -7.89
C SER A 59 9.32 -4.64 -7.17
N SER A 60 10.42 -4.33 -7.86
CA SER A 60 11.77 -4.29 -7.27
C SER A 60 11.91 -3.14 -6.26
N VAL A 61 11.10 -2.08 -6.39
CA VAL A 61 11.03 -1.01 -5.39
C VAL A 61 10.69 -1.57 -4.01
N LEU A 62 9.69 -2.45 -3.96
CA LEU A 62 9.28 -3.05 -2.69
C LEU A 62 10.31 -4.06 -2.21
N ASP A 63 10.95 -4.82 -3.10
CA ASP A 63 12.03 -5.73 -2.73
C ASP A 63 13.18 -4.98 -2.05
N ASN A 64 13.58 -3.83 -2.61
CA ASN A 64 14.63 -3.01 -2.03
C ASN A 64 14.21 -2.36 -0.71
N LEU A 65 12.97 -1.85 -0.61
CA LEU A 65 12.42 -1.35 0.65
C LEU A 65 12.42 -2.42 1.74
N ARG A 66 12.11 -3.67 1.38
CA ARG A 66 12.09 -4.79 2.33
C ARG A 66 13.48 -5.21 2.81
N GLN A 67 14.55 -4.81 2.11
CA GLN A 67 15.90 -4.96 2.64
C GLN A 67 16.10 -4.10 3.89
N ILE A 68 15.48 -2.92 3.98
CA ILE A 68 15.52 -2.03 5.16
C ILE A 68 14.92 -2.74 6.37
N ALA A 69 13.69 -3.22 6.21
CA ALA A 69 13.00 -4.06 7.17
C ALA A 69 12.00 -4.96 6.41
N PRO A 70 11.99 -6.29 6.62
CA PRO A 70 11.06 -7.18 5.92
C PRO A 70 9.59 -6.76 6.05
N ALA A 71 9.22 -6.28 7.25
CA ALA A 71 7.88 -5.84 7.62
C ALA A 71 7.62 -4.33 7.40
N ILE A 72 8.39 -3.67 6.53
CA ILE A 72 8.37 -2.19 6.38
C ILE A 72 6.99 -1.60 6.07
N LEU A 73 6.16 -2.29 5.29
CA LEU A 73 4.81 -1.83 4.99
C LEU A 73 3.93 -1.80 6.25
N ARG A 74 4.11 -2.77 7.17
CA ARG A 74 3.36 -2.82 8.43
C ARG A 74 3.94 -1.90 9.51
N SER A 75 5.25 -1.61 9.48
CA SER A 75 5.85 -0.69 10.44
C SER A 75 5.43 0.77 10.20
N CYS A 76 5.06 1.13 8.97
CA CYS A 76 4.43 2.42 8.67
C CYS A 76 2.97 2.44 9.15
N THR A 77 2.74 2.85 10.40
CA THR A 77 1.41 2.82 11.05
C THR A 77 0.35 3.68 10.35
N LYS A 78 0.75 4.79 9.73
CA LYS A 78 -0.15 5.68 8.98
C LYS A 78 -0.33 5.27 7.52
N LEU A 79 0.37 4.24 7.03
CA LEU A 79 0.35 3.84 5.63
C LEU A 79 -1.03 3.39 5.18
N LEU A 80 -1.69 4.27 4.43
CA LEU A 80 -3.07 4.13 3.98
C LEU A 80 -3.10 3.62 2.54
N LEU A 81 -2.20 4.12 1.71
CA LEU A 81 -2.25 3.96 0.28
C LEU A 81 -1.00 3.29 -0.27
N ILE A 82 -1.17 2.31 -1.14
CA ILE A 82 -0.09 1.83 -2.01
C ILE A 82 -0.58 1.92 -3.46
N HIS A 83 0.22 2.55 -4.32
CA HIS A 83 0.03 2.49 -5.76
C HIS A 83 1.15 1.63 -6.34
N CYS A 84 0.80 0.55 -7.03
CA CYS A 84 1.77 -0.29 -7.72
C CYS A 84 1.29 -0.65 -9.13
N TRP A 85 2.20 -0.69 -10.10
CA TRP A 85 1.85 -0.96 -11.50
C TRP A 85 1.86 -2.45 -11.86
N ASP A 86 2.73 -3.24 -11.24
CA ASP A 86 3.07 -4.62 -11.60
C ASP A 86 3.02 -5.60 -10.42
N LEU A 87 2.64 -5.15 -9.23
CA LEU A 87 2.50 -5.99 -8.05
C LEU A 87 1.04 -6.17 -7.64
N PHE A 88 0.68 -7.42 -7.33
CA PHE A 88 -0.59 -7.78 -6.74
C PHE A 88 -0.35 -8.64 -5.48
N PRO A 89 -1.26 -8.60 -4.47
CA PRO A 89 -1.18 -9.49 -3.31
C PRO A 89 -1.00 -10.96 -3.69
N ALA A 90 -0.03 -11.63 -3.06
CA ALA A 90 0.21 -13.06 -3.22
C ALA A 90 -0.03 -13.79 -1.90
N PHE A 91 -0.51 -15.03 -1.96
CA PHE A 91 -0.88 -15.79 -0.78
C PHE A 91 -0.03 -17.07 -0.66
N PRO A 92 0.26 -17.57 0.56
CA PRO A 92 -0.19 -17.07 1.87
C PRO A 92 0.46 -15.74 2.27
N ALA A 93 -0.30 -14.90 2.97
CA ALA A 93 0.12 -13.57 3.39
C ALA A 93 1.19 -13.63 4.49
N ASP A 94 2.37 -13.11 4.18
CA ASP A 94 3.53 -13.15 5.07
C ASP A 94 4.51 -12.01 4.73
N ASP A 95 5.34 -11.59 5.68
CA ASP A 95 6.29 -10.49 5.49
C ASP A 95 7.68 -10.74 6.10
N ASP A 96 8.00 -12.01 6.36
CA ASP A 96 9.33 -12.45 6.76
C ASP A 96 10.37 -12.20 5.65
N ALA A 97 11.66 -12.20 6.02
CA ALA A 97 12.77 -11.84 5.14
C ALA A 97 12.85 -12.65 3.84
N GLY A 98 12.41 -13.91 3.86
CA GLY A 98 12.43 -14.82 2.71
C GLY A 98 11.18 -14.78 1.81
N THR A 99 10.17 -13.99 2.16
CA THR A 99 8.89 -13.97 1.44
C THR A 99 8.92 -13.03 0.23
N SER A 100 7.99 -13.18 -0.70
CA SER A 100 7.89 -12.27 -1.86
C SER A 100 7.25 -10.93 -1.50
N SER A 101 7.52 -9.88 -2.29
CA SER A 101 6.86 -8.58 -2.15
C SER A 101 5.34 -8.65 -2.26
N GLY A 102 4.80 -9.58 -3.05
CA GLY A 102 3.36 -9.83 -3.14
C GLY A 102 2.77 -10.38 -1.84
N GLN A 103 3.50 -11.26 -1.15
CA GLN A 103 3.08 -11.78 0.16
C GLN A 103 3.12 -10.69 1.22
N ALA A 104 4.16 -9.86 1.23
CA ALA A 104 4.27 -8.74 2.16
C ALA A 104 3.15 -7.71 1.94
N LEU A 105 2.81 -7.46 0.67
CA LEU A 105 1.67 -6.62 0.32
C LEU A 105 0.35 -7.23 0.80
N ALA A 106 0.15 -8.53 0.64
CA ALA A 106 -1.03 -9.23 1.17
C ALA A 106 -1.10 -9.14 2.70
N LYS A 107 0.04 -9.33 3.39
CA LYS A 107 0.15 -9.22 4.85
C LYS A 107 -0.22 -7.82 5.34
N TRP A 108 0.30 -6.79 4.67
CA TRP A 108 -0.08 -5.41 4.94
C TRP A 108 -1.58 -5.19 4.73
N LEU A 109 -2.14 -5.62 3.60
CA LEU A 109 -3.55 -5.42 3.26
C LEU A 109 -4.50 -6.09 4.26
N LEU A 110 -4.19 -7.31 4.70
CA LEU A 110 -5.01 -8.10 5.63
C LEU A 110 -4.81 -7.74 7.11
N THR A 111 -3.82 -6.92 7.43
CA THR A 111 -3.65 -6.41 8.81
C THR A 111 -4.60 -5.24 9.01
N ALA A 112 -5.42 -5.24 10.06
CA ALA A 112 -6.27 -4.08 10.36
C ALA A 112 -5.44 -2.82 10.66
N ARG A 113 -5.96 -1.64 10.33
CA ARG A 113 -5.39 -0.36 10.79
C ARG A 113 -5.94 0.00 12.16
N GLY A 114 -5.13 0.65 12.99
CA GLY A 114 -5.54 1.09 14.33
C GLY A 114 -6.61 2.19 14.34
N ASP A 115 -6.74 2.95 13.24
CA ASP A 115 -7.71 4.04 13.10
C ASP A 115 -9.04 3.62 12.43
N GLY A 116 -9.17 2.34 12.07
CA GLY A 116 -10.37 1.78 11.42
C GLY A 116 -10.60 2.22 9.97
N LEU A 117 -9.72 3.04 9.39
CA LEU A 117 -9.83 3.46 7.99
C LEU A 117 -9.52 2.28 7.04
N PRO A 118 -10.17 2.20 5.87
CA PRO A 118 -9.82 1.19 4.88
C PRO A 118 -8.46 1.49 4.25
N LYS A 119 -7.61 0.48 4.11
CA LYS A 119 -6.41 0.58 3.27
C LYS A 119 -6.83 0.70 1.80
N VAL A 120 -6.12 1.52 1.04
CA VAL A 120 -6.35 1.69 -0.39
C VAL A 120 -5.17 1.10 -1.15
N LEU A 121 -5.43 0.17 -2.06
CA LEU A 121 -4.44 -0.39 -2.95
C LEU A 121 -4.85 -0.10 -4.39
N ASN A 122 -3.99 0.55 -5.16
CA ASN A 122 -4.17 0.64 -6.60
C ASN A 122 -3.16 -0.28 -7.27
N CYS A 123 -3.64 -1.31 -7.97
CA CYS A 123 -2.79 -2.34 -8.58
C CYS A 123 -3.36 -2.91 -9.89
N ALA A 124 -2.51 -3.55 -10.68
CA ALA A 124 -2.96 -4.36 -11.80
C ALA A 124 -3.28 -5.78 -11.33
N PRO A 125 -4.49 -6.31 -11.58
CA PRO A 125 -4.84 -7.68 -11.21
C PRO A 125 -4.14 -8.71 -12.09
N TYR A 126 -3.78 -9.84 -11.46
CA TYR A 126 -3.59 -11.12 -12.12
C TYR A 126 -4.76 -12.04 -11.74
N ALA A 127 -5.35 -12.74 -12.72
CA ALA A 127 -6.57 -13.53 -12.48
C ALA A 127 -6.39 -14.61 -11.40
N ALA A 128 -5.23 -15.29 -11.39
CA ALA A 128 -4.90 -16.29 -10.37
C ALA A 128 -4.90 -15.67 -8.95
N ASN A 129 -4.25 -14.52 -8.79
CA ASN A 129 -4.16 -13.87 -7.49
C ASN A 129 -5.51 -13.32 -6.98
N LEU A 130 -6.44 -12.93 -7.86
CA LEU A 130 -7.78 -12.52 -7.43
C LEU A 130 -8.54 -13.69 -6.80
N THR A 131 -8.43 -14.88 -7.39
CA THR A 131 -9.03 -16.11 -6.83
C THR A 131 -8.45 -16.42 -5.46
N GLU A 132 -7.12 -16.31 -5.29
CA GLU A 132 -6.47 -16.51 -4.00
C GLU A 132 -6.94 -15.49 -2.95
N LEU A 133 -7.14 -14.22 -3.34
CA LEU A 133 -7.66 -13.19 -2.45
C LEU A 133 -9.09 -13.51 -1.99
N ILE A 134 -9.95 -13.94 -2.92
CA ILE A 134 -11.32 -14.37 -2.59
C ILE A 134 -11.28 -15.54 -1.60
N TRP A 135 -10.43 -16.54 -1.85
CA TRP A 135 -10.23 -17.67 -0.94
C TRP A 135 -9.72 -17.24 0.43
N SER A 136 -8.77 -16.31 0.48
CA SER A 136 -8.28 -15.71 1.72
C SER A 136 -9.37 -14.99 2.50
N PHE A 137 -10.31 -14.32 1.81
CA PHE A 137 -11.43 -13.64 2.44
C PHE A 137 -12.41 -14.62 3.09
N VAL A 138 -12.76 -15.70 2.40
CA VAL A 138 -13.66 -16.75 2.90
C VAL A 138 -13.11 -17.39 4.18
N ASN A 139 -11.80 -17.64 4.21
CA ASN A 139 -11.11 -18.29 5.32
C ASN A 139 -10.53 -17.30 6.34
N ALA A 140 -10.92 -16.03 6.31
CA ALA A 140 -10.37 -15.02 7.19
C ALA A 140 -10.76 -15.29 8.65
N SER A 141 -9.78 -15.19 9.55
CA SER A 141 -9.97 -15.26 11.01
C SER A 141 -9.82 -13.90 11.70
N LYS A 142 -9.44 -12.87 10.94
CA LYS A 142 -9.28 -11.49 11.42
C LYS A 142 -9.94 -10.53 10.46
N SER A 143 -10.58 -9.51 11.04
CA SER A 143 -11.23 -8.44 10.27
C SER A 143 -10.20 -7.51 9.63
N ALA A 144 -10.53 -7.02 8.45
CA ALA A 144 -9.71 -6.06 7.72
C ALA A 144 -10.59 -5.24 6.76
N ASN A 145 -10.30 -3.94 6.68
CA ASN A 145 -11.00 -3.03 5.78
C ASN A 145 -10.05 -2.60 4.67
N PHE A 146 -10.44 -2.81 3.42
CA PHE A 146 -9.68 -2.33 2.29
C PHE A 146 -10.53 -2.03 1.06
N ILE A 147 -9.98 -1.17 0.21
CA ILE A 147 -10.47 -0.83 -1.12
C ILE A 147 -9.33 -1.08 -2.09
N ILE A 148 -9.47 -2.08 -2.96
CA ILE A 148 -8.55 -2.29 -4.07
C ILE A 148 -9.15 -1.67 -5.32
N ARG A 149 -8.45 -0.71 -5.90
CA ARG A 149 -8.71 -0.19 -7.23
C ARG A 149 -7.88 -0.97 -8.25
N LEU A 150 -8.56 -1.63 -9.17
CA LEU A 150 -7.91 -2.38 -10.24
C LEU A 150 -7.64 -1.46 -11.43
N MET A 151 -6.37 -1.37 -11.82
CA MET A 151 -5.91 -0.57 -12.97
C MET A 151 -6.31 -1.19 -14.31
N ARG A 152 -6.60 -2.49 -14.33
CA ARG A 152 -7.07 -3.25 -15.49
C ARG A 152 -8.30 -4.06 -15.10
N PRO A 153 -9.17 -4.43 -16.05
CA PRO A 153 -10.25 -5.38 -15.78
C PRO A 153 -9.69 -6.70 -15.21
N PRO A 154 -10.43 -7.39 -14.32
CA PRO A 154 -9.95 -8.63 -13.69
C PRO A 154 -9.84 -9.84 -14.64
N GLY A 155 -10.26 -9.69 -15.90
CA GLY A 155 -10.19 -10.70 -16.95
C GLY A 155 -11.43 -10.68 -17.87
N PRO A 156 -11.41 -11.42 -18.99
CA PRO A 156 -12.60 -11.65 -19.81
C PRO A 156 -13.66 -12.38 -18.99
N GLY A 157 -14.89 -11.86 -18.95
CA GLY A 157 -15.99 -12.49 -18.22
C GLY A 157 -15.99 -12.26 -16.71
N SER A 158 -15.10 -11.43 -16.16
CA SER A 158 -15.21 -11.03 -14.75
C SER A 158 -16.50 -10.23 -14.53
N MET A 159 -17.41 -10.78 -13.72
CA MET A 159 -18.67 -10.15 -13.36
C MET A 159 -18.59 -9.50 -11.98
N PRO A 160 -19.31 -8.41 -11.74
CA PRO A 160 -19.52 -7.90 -10.39
C PRO A 160 -20.09 -9.01 -9.49
N PHE A 161 -19.64 -9.04 -8.24
CA PHE A 161 -20.15 -9.98 -7.26
C PHE A 161 -20.16 -9.36 -5.87
N THR A 162 -20.88 -9.99 -4.97
CA THR A 162 -20.91 -9.66 -3.55
C THR A 162 -21.01 -10.96 -2.77
N MET A 163 -20.16 -11.12 -1.77
CA MET A 163 -20.13 -12.31 -0.92
C MET A 163 -19.78 -11.94 0.51
N ASN A 164 -20.21 -12.77 1.46
CA ASN A 164 -20.01 -12.54 2.89
C ASN A 164 -19.11 -13.63 3.50
N ASN A 165 -18.46 -13.33 4.62
CA ASN A 165 -17.69 -14.32 5.40
C ASN A 165 -18.27 -14.48 6.83
N ASN A 166 -17.65 -15.36 7.62
CA ASN A 166 -18.07 -15.66 8.99
C ASN A 166 -17.80 -14.53 10.00
N LEU A 167 -17.12 -13.45 9.58
CA LEU A 167 -16.80 -12.29 10.43
C LEU A 167 -17.82 -11.15 10.28
N SER A 168 -18.96 -11.41 9.63
CA SER A 168 -19.95 -10.38 9.28
C SER A 168 -19.35 -9.28 8.40
N GLU A 169 -18.42 -9.66 7.53
CA GLU A 169 -17.87 -8.79 6.49
C GLU A 169 -18.36 -9.20 5.11
N GLN A 170 -18.21 -8.29 4.17
CA GLN A 170 -18.57 -8.43 2.78
C GLN A 170 -17.36 -8.13 1.90
N LEU A 171 -17.21 -8.89 0.82
CA LEU A 171 -16.29 -8.63 -0.29
C LEU A 171 -17.12 -8.38 -1.55
N THR A 172 -16.96 -7.20 -2.14
CA THR A 172 -17.71 -6.77 -3.33
C THR A 172 -16.75 -6.39 -4.44
N LEU A 173 -16.87 -7.05 -5.59
CA LEU A 173 -16.28 -6.57 -6.84
C LEU A 173 -17.35 -5.82 -7.62
N ARG A 174 -17.10 -4.56 -7.96
CA ARG A 174 -18.03 -3.75 -8.76
C ARG A 174 -17.31 -2.76 -9.66
N ARG A 175 -18.03 -2.29 -10.70
CA ARG A 175 -17.55 -1.25 -11.60
C ARG A 175 -18.16 0.10 -11.21
N VAL A 176 -17.32 1.10 -10.98
CA VAL A 176 -17.70 2.48 -10.63
C VAL A 176 -16.87 3.45 -11.48
N ASN A 177 -17.50 4.39 -12.19
CA ASN A 177 -16.82 5.40 -13.01
C ASN A 177 -15.72 4.81 -13.93
N ASN A 178 -16.05 3.72 -14.66
CA ASN A 178 -15.12 2.97 -15.52
C ASN A 178 -13.90 2.34 -14.82
N ARG A 179 -13.93 2.20 -13.50
CA ARG A 179 -12.91 1.53 -12.70
C ARG A 179 -13.51 0.33 -11.98
N TRP A 180 -12.71 -0.71 -11.82
CA TRP A 180 -13.09 -1.87 -11.01
C TRP A 180 -12.60 -1.67 -9.58
N LEU A 181 -13.51 -1.82 -8.62
CA LEU A 181 -13.23 -1.76 -7.21
C LEU A 181 -13.54 -3.10 -6.56
N LEU A 182 -12.61 -3.61 -5.78
CA LEU A 182 -12.80 -4.74 -4.89
C LEU A 182 -12.74 -4.22 -3.46
N VAL A 183 -13.86 -4.27 -2.75
CA VAL A 183 -14.04 -3.66 -1.43
C VAL A 183 -14.29 -4.74 -0.39
N ARG A 184 -13.50 -4.77 0.68
CA ARG A 184 -13.76 -5.57 1.88
C ARG A 184 -14.16 -4.65 3.03
N CYS A 185 -15.34 -4.87 3.59
CA CYS A 185 -15.92 -4.01 4.62
C CYS A 185 -16.87 -4.77 5.55
N PRO A 186 -17.22 -4.24 6.73
CA PRO A 186 -18.27 -4.80 7.57
C PRO A 186 -19.64 -4.74 6.86
N ILE A 187 -20.55 -5.68 7.15
CA ILE A 187 -21.92 -5.65 6.61
C ILE A 187 -22.72 -4.47 7.18
N GLY A 188 -22.60 -4.19 8.48
CA GLY A 188 -23.27 -3.08 9.15
C GLY A 188 -22.53 -1.75 9.05
N ARG A 189 -21.99 -1.43 7.87
CA ARG A 189 -21.17 -0.23 7.67
C ARG A 189 -22.01 1.04 7.50
N ASP A 190 -21.42 2.18 7.84
CA ASP A 190 -21.95 3.50 7.51
C ASP A 190 -21.77 3.77 6.01
N GLU A 191 -22.86 3.68 5.23
CA GLU A 191 -22.82 3.82 3.78
C GLU A 191 -22.35 5.21 3.33
N ASP A 192 -22.70 6.28 4.04
CA ASP A 192 -22.26 7.64 3.69
C ASP A 192 -20.75 7.79 3.87
N LYS A 193 -20.24 7.24 4.97
CA LYS A 193 -18.80 7.21 5.25
C LYS A 193 -18.03 6.39 4.21
N TRP A 194 -18.54 5.21 3.85
CA TRP A 194 -17.89 4.36 2.85
C TRP A 194 -18.00 4.94 1.44
N ALA A 195 -19.12 5.55 1.07
CA ALA A 195 -19.26 6.25 -0.20
C ALA A 195 -18.22 7.36 -0.34
N LYS A 196 -17.93 8.10 0.74
CA LYS A 196 -16.85 9.10 0.77
C LYS A 196 -15.48 8.45 0.54
N TRP A 197 -15.14 7.40 1.28
CA TRP A 197 -13.84 6.72 1.13
C TRP A 197 -13.64 6.09 -0.25
N GLU A 198 -14.68 5.47 -0.80
CA GLU A 198 -14.63 4.92 -2.16
C GLU A 198 -14.50 6.03 -3.21
N THR A 199 -15.19 7.16 -3.02
CA THR A 199 -15.04 8.35 -3.87
C THR A 199 -13.62 8.90 -3.80
N GLU A 200 -13.03 9.02 -2.61
CA GLU A 200 -11.64 9.45 -2.41
C GLU A 200 -10.66 8.48 -3.09
N ALA A 201 -10.86 7.16 -2.96
CA ALA A 201 -10.03 6.16 -3.61
C ALA A 201 -10.13 6.22 -5.16
N ILE A 202 -11.31 6.52 -5.71
CA ILE A 202 -11.52 6.72 -7.16
C ILE A 202 -10.91 8.05 -7.60
N GLN A 203 -11.20 9.15 -6.92
CA GLN A 203 -10.78 10.48 -7.33
C GLN A 203 -9.31 10.74 -7.04
N TRP A 204 -8.64 9.82 -6.34
CA TRP A 204 -7.26 9.98 -5.94
C TRP A 204 -6.36 10.39 -7.11
N LYS A 205 -5.84 11.62 -7.03
CA LYS A 205 -4.80 12.12 -7.92
C LYS A 205 -3.47 11.96 -7.22
N TRP A 206 -2.52 11.32 -7.91
CA TRP A 206 -1.17 11.13 -7.40
C TRP A 206 -0.43 12.46 -7.15
N ASP A 207 -0.92 13.55 -7.75
CA ASP A 207 -0.33 14.89 -7.64
C ASP A 207 -0.75 15.67 -6.37
N SER A 208 -1.68 15.16 -5.55
CA SER A 208 -2.08 15.86 -4.32
C SER A 208 -0.99 15.77 -3.21
N GLN A 209 -0.86 16.79 -2.36
CA GLN A 209 0.13 16.87 -1.26
C GLN A 209 -0.34 16.08 -0.02
N TRP A 210 0.18 14.86 0.23
CA TRP A 210 -0.26 13.99 1.34
C TRP A 210 0.86 13.09 1.92
N ASN A 211 1.97 13.63 2.41
CA ASN A 211 3.06 12.85 3.01
C ASN A 211 3.38 11.53 2.32
N ARG A 212 3.67 11.64 1.02
CA ARG A 212 3.89 10.50 0.14
C ARG A 212 5.37 10.25 0.00
N ILE A 213 5.74 8.98 -0.15
CA ILE A 213 7.07 8.62 -0.63
C ILE A 213 6.97 8.14 -2.07
N ILE A 214 7.72 8.81 -2.94
CA ILE A 214 7.99 8.36 -4.29
C ILE A 214 9.41 7.81 -4.31
N ILE A 215 9.54 6.50 -4.49
CA ILE A 215 10.85 5.88 -4.71
C ILE A 215 10.95 5.57 -6.20
N ASN A 216 11.97 6.13 -6.86
CA ASN A 216 12.24 5.84 -8.25
C ASN A 216 13.64 5.25 -8.41
N PHE A 217 13.74 4.19 -9.21
CA PHE A 217 15.01 3.62 -9.64
C PHE A 217 15.37 4.18 -11.00
N ASN A 218 16.55 4.77 -11.09
CA ASN A 218 17.20 4.88 -12.39
C ASN A 218 17.83 3.51 -12.65
N ILE A 219 17.34 2.84 -13.69
CA ILE A 219 17.93 1.62 -14.25
C ILE A 219 19.16 2.01 -15.06
#